data_AF-K9EB94-F1
#
_entry.id   AF-K9EB94-F1
#
_cell.length_a   1.000
_cell.length_b   1.000
_cell.length_c   1.000
_cell.angle_alpha   90.00
_cell.angle_beta   90.00
_cell.angle_gamma   90.00
#
_symmetry.space_group_name_H-M   'P 1'
#
loop_
_entity.id
_entity.type
_entity.pdbx_description
1 polymer ?
#
loop_
_entity_poly.entity_id
_entity_poly.type
_entity_poly.pdbx_seq_one_letter_code
_entity_poly.pdbx_strand_id
1 'polypeptide(L)' 'MTKSDKELAVEVAIALIEANPRSSVKGEDGKEIALPSLDISSASNIIRHVYDTLQTLESGERPLQYKGPDKD' A
#
# COMPACT_ATOMS: atom_id res chain seq x y z
N MET A 1 16.87 15.07 11.94
CA MET A 1 16.39 13.78 12.46
C MET A 1 16.01 12.93 11.26
N THR A 2 16.75 11.85 11.00
CA THR A 2 16.29 10.79 10.10
C THR A 2 15.18 10.05 10.82
N LYS A 3 13.99 9.98 10.23
CA LYS A 3 12.88 9.20 10.77
C LYS A 3 13.30 7.74 10.82
N SER A 4 12.79 6.96 11.77
CA SER A 4 12.95 5.50 11.74
C SER A 4 12.18 4.95 10.53
N ASP A 5 12.75 3.96 9.82
CA ASP A 5 12.06 3.24 8.73
C ASP A 5 10.63 2.81 9.06
N LYS A 6 10.36 2.47 10.34
CA LYS A 6 9.03 2.12 10.82
C LYS A 6 8.07 3.30 10.77
N GLU A 7 8.53 4.50 11.13
CA GLU A 7 7.73 5.72 11.07
C GLU A 7 7.42 6.09 9.63
N LEU A 8 8.41 5.95 8.73
CA LEU A 8 8.21 6.21 7.30
C LEU A 8 7.24 5.22 6.66
N ALA A 9 7.32 3.93 6.99
CA ALA A 9 6.36 2.93 6.51
C ALA A 9 4.93 3.21 6.99
N VAL A 10 4.76 3.67 8.23
CA VAL A 10 3.45 4.09 8.78
C VAL A 10 2.92 5.33 8.05
N GLU A 11 3.76 6.32 7.78
CA GLU A 11 3.35 7.51 7.03
C GLU A 11 2.92 7.17 5.60
N VAL A 12 3.65 6.27 4.93
CA VAL A 12 3.27 5.80 3.60
C VAL A 12 1.96 5.00 3.63
N ALA A 13 1.73 4.18 4.66
CA ALA A 13 0.47 3.50 4.85
C ALA A 13 -0.71 4.48 5.01
N ILE A 14 -0.53 5.52 5.82
CA ILE A 14 -1.54 6.56 6.05
C ILE A 14 -1.83 7.30 4.74
N ALA A 15 -0.80 7.77 4.04
CA ALA A 15 -0.95 8.49 2.76
C ALA A 15 -1.67 7.63 1.70
N LEU A 16 -1.40 6.32 1.67
CA LEU A 16 -2.05 5.40 0.75
C LEU A 16 -3.55 5.25 1.04
N ILE A 17 -3.93 5.16 2.32
CA ILE A 17 -5.32 5.08 2.76
C ILE A 17 -6.06 6.39 2.45
N GLU A 18 -5.43 7.53 2.72
CA GLU A 18 -5.98 8.86 2.43
C GLU A 18 -6.16 9.11 0.93
N ALA A 19 -5.25 8.60 0.09
CA ALA A 19 -5.34 8.71 -1.36
C ALA A 19 -6.39 7.76 -1.97
N ASN A 20 -6.81 6.72 -1.24
CA ASN A 20 -7.76 5.72 -1.72
C ASN A 20 -8.97 5.59 -0.77
N PRO A 21 -9.72 6.67 -0.53
CA PRO A 21 -10.91 6.59 0.30
C PRO A 21 -11.92 5.64 -0.36
N ARG A 22 -12.58 4.81 0.45
CA ARG A 22 -13.75 4.06 -0.02
C ARG A 22 -14.88 5.04 -0.28
N SER A 23 -14.97 5.50 -1.53
CA SER A 23 -16.06 6.35 -2.00
C SER A 23 -17.17 5.51 -2.60
N SER A 24 -18.41 5.94 -2.38
CA SER A 24 -19.58 5.44 -3.09
C SER A 24 -20.24 6.58 -3.85
N VAL A 25 -20.91 6.24 -4.95
CA VAL A 25 -21.77 7.16 -5.70
C VAL A 25 -23.16 6.57 -5.79
N LYS A 26 -24.18 7.42 -5.83
CA LYS A 26 -25.57 6.98 -6.00
C LYS A 26 -25.87 6.87 -7.50
N GLY A 27 -26.19 5.67 -7.96
CA GLY A 27 -26.59 5.40 -9.33
C GLY A 27 -27.96 6.00 -9.67
N GLU A 28 -28.29 6.05 -10.97
CA GLU A 28 -29.59 6.54 -11.46
C GLU A 28 -30.78 5.72 -10.95
N ASP A 29 -30.54 4.44 -10.62
CA ASP A 29 -31.51 3.55 -9.98
C ASP A 29 -31.63 3.75 -8.46
N GLY A 30 -30.92 4.74 -7.91
CA GLY A 30 -30.91 5.08 -6.50
C GLY A 30 -30.03 4.18 -5.62
N LYS A 31 -29.35 3.17 -6.19
CA LYS A 31 -28.46 2.27 -5.45
C LYS A 31 -27.09 2.91 -5.22
N GLU A 32 -26.44 2.55 -4.11
CA GLU A 32 -25.03 2.87 -3.90
C GLU A 32 -24.13 1.96 -4.75
N ILE A 33 -23.26 2.58 -5.52
CA ILE A 33 -22.19 1.93 -6.27
C ILE A 33 -20.88 2.28 -5.57
N ALA A 34 -20.21 1.28 -5.00
CA ALA A 34 -18.87 1.47 -4.47
C ALA A 34 -17.89 1.73 -5.62
N LEU A 35 -17.14 2.82 -5.54
CA LEU A 35 -16.06 3.10 -6.47
C LEU A 35 -14.90 2.13 -6.20
N PRO A 36 -14.12 1.77 -7.24
CA PRO A 36 -12.93 0.94 -7.06
C PRO A 36 -11.99 1.58 -6.03
N SER A 37 -11.80 0.89 -4.91
CA SER A 37 -10.84 1.25 -3.88
C SER A 37 -9.76 0.19 -3.78
N LEU A 38 -8.58 0.57 -3.31
CA LEU A 38 -7.54 -0.38 -2.99
C LEU A 38 -8.04 -1.39 -1.93
N ASP A 39 -7.89 -2.69 -2.20
CA ASP A 39 -8.20 -3.72 -1.21
C ASP A 39 -7.07 -3.81 -0.16
N ILE A 40 -7.40 -4.41 1.00
CA ILE A 40 -6.47 -4.52 2.14
C ILE A 40 -5.22 -5.32 1.80
N SER A 41 -5.32 -6.34 0.93
CA SER A 41 -4.18 -7.17 0.53
C SER A 41 -3.23 -6.36 -0.35
N SER A 42 -3.77 -5.60 -1.31
CA SER A 42 -3.00 -4.65 -2.13
C SER A 42 -2.34 -3.56 -1.28
N ALA A 43 -3.06 -2.98 -0.31
CA ALA A 43 -2.50 -1.99 0.62
C ALA A 43 -1.33 -2.56 1.43
N SER A 44 -1.52 -3.77 1.98
CA SER A 44 -0.49 -4.46 2.78
C SER A 44 0.75 -4.78 1.96
N ASN A 45 0.58 -5.16 0.69
CA ASN A 45 1.70 -5.40 -0.23
C ASN A 45 2.51 -4.14 -0.49
N ILE A 46 1.85 -2.98 -0.68
CA ILE A 46 2.54 -1.70 -0.90
C ILE A 46 3.34 -1.30 0.34
N ILE A 47 2.74 -1.37 1.53
CA ILE A 47 3.42 -1.03 2.79
C ILE A 47 4.65 -1.91 2.99
N ARG A 48 4.52 -3.22 2.79
CA ARG A 48 5.64 -4.16 2.88
C ARG A 48 6.73 -3.84 1.87
N HIS A 49 6.36 -3.59 0.61
CA HIS A 49 7.35 -3.30 -0.43
C HIS A 49 8.13 -2.01 -0.15
N VAL A 50 7.45 -0.99 0.40
CA VAL A 50 8.08 0.25 0.83
C VAL A 50 9.04 -0.01 1.98
N TYR A 51 8.61 -0.75 3.00
CA TYR A 51 9.47 -1.12 4.13
C TYR A 51 10.73 -1.89 3.67
N ASP A 52 10.55 -2.92 2.83
CA ASP A 52 11.67 -3.71 2.29
C ASP A 52 12.61 -2.83 1.47
N THR A 53 12.07 -1.92 0.65
CA THR A 53 12.87 -0.99 -0.14
C THR A 53 13.70 -0.07 0.75
N LEU A 54 13.12 0.48 1.83
CA LEU A 54 13.84 1.34 2.77
C LEU A 54 14.97 0.59 3.48
N GLN A 55 14.70 -0.62 3.98
CA GLN A 55 15.71 -1.50 4.57
C GLN A 55 16.87 -1.78 3.62
N THR A 56 16.59 -1.94 2.33
CA THR A 56 17.61 -2.22 1.30
C THR A 56 18.45 -0.99 0.94
N LEU A 57 17.84 0.21 0.97
CA LEU A 57 18.56 1.46 0.78
C LEU A 57 19.50 1.77 1.96
N GLU A 58 19.12 1.42 3.19
CA GLU A 58 20.01 1.57 4.36
C GLU A 58 21.19 0.57 4.36
N SER A 59 20.96 -0.65 3.86
CA SER A 59 21.97 -1.71 3.81
C SER A 59 22.88 -1.66 2.57
N GLY A 60 22.54 -0.85 1.56
CA GLY A 60 23.28 -0.77 0.29
C GLY A 60 23.12 -1.99 -0.62
N GLU A 61 22.27 -2.94 -0.24
CA GLU A 61 21.91 -4.10 -1.04
C GLU A 61 20.65 -3.80 -1.87
N ARG A 62 20.47 -4.46 -3.03
CA ARG A 62 19.27 -4.24 -3.86
C ARG A 62 18.05 -4.94 -3.25
N PRO A 63 16.84 -4.37 -3.34
CA PRO A 63 15.64 -5.02 -2.82
C PRO A 63 15.40 -6.38 -3.46
N LEU A 64 15.06 -7.36 -2.61
CA LEU A 64 14.63 -8.68 -3.05
C LEU A 64 13.40 -8.51 -3.94
N GLN A 65 13.51 -8.95 -5.20
CA GLN A 65 12.37 -8.95 -6.10
C GLN A 65 11.27 -9.83 -5.49
N TYR A 66 10.10 -9.22 -5.23
CA TYR A 66 8.91 -9.95 -4.86
C TYR A 66 8.53 -10.89 -6.01
N LYS A 67 8.90 -12.16 -5.88
CA LYS A 67 8.30 -13.24 -6.63
C LYS A 67 6.92 -13.45 -6.02
N GLY A 68 5.86 -13.22 -6.79
CA GLY A 68 4.49 -13.50 -6.36
C GLY A 68 4.31 -14.94 -5.88
N PRO A 69 3.14 -15.30 -5.32
CA PRO A 69 2.91 -16.65 -4.84
C PRO A 69 3.16 -17.66 -5.96
N ASP A 70 4.01 -18.66 -5.69
CA ASP A 70 4.27 -19.76 -6.60
C ASP A 70 2.93 -20.43 -6.94
N LYS A 71 2.63 -20.49 -8.24
CA LYS A 71 1.48 -21.24 -8.76
C LYS A 71 1.94 -22.68 -8.94
N ASP A 72 1.65 -23.52 -7.96
CA ASP A 72 1.59 -24.98 -8.12
C ASP A 72 0.26 -25.40 -8.77
#